data_AF-A0A1Y2EY93-F1
#
_entry.id   AF-A0A1Y2EY93-F1
#
_cell.length_a   1.000
_cell.length_b   1.000
_cell.length_c   1.000
_cell.angle_alpha   90.00
_cell.angle_beta   90.00
_cell.angle_gamma   90.00
#
_symmetry.space_group_name_H-M   'P 1'
#
loop_
_entity.id
_entity.type
_entity.pdbx_description
1 polymer ?
#
loop_
_entity_poly.entity_id
_entity_poly.type
_entity_poly.pdbx_seq_one_letter_code
_entity_poly.pdbx_strand_id
1 'polypeptide(L)'
;TEVYQKPMNSYQYIPWLSFHPVWVKASFVHGVLLAYVRSSSRYDDFLGSRLKFYYRLRARGYPPRWLNKQFFLVDWHRDRASTLVDRIKAAPLDRGPLIYKVEYNPVWDYVDMPLVWKQTFGRVAKDDLPSLLGDRPSPVRPFRKPRSLGDLLNGLNKRALSGYQ
;
A
#
# COMPACT_ATOMS: atom_id res chain seq x y z
N THR A 1 7.73 -17.55 -20.13
CA THR A 1 8.56 -16.47 -19.60
C THR A 1 8.60 -16.62 -18.10
N GLU A 2 9.78 -16.79 -17.52
CA GLU A 2 9.96 -16.94 -16.07
C GLU A 2 9.95 -15.57 -15.39
N VAL A 3 9.50 -15.52 -14.13
CA VAL A 3 9.58 -14.31 -13.32
C VAL A 3 11.02 -14.02 -12.97
N TYR A 4 11.55 -12.89 -13.46
CA TYR A 4 12.91 -12.48 -13.13
C TYR A 4 13.08 -12.26 -11.62
N GLN A 5 14.07 -12.94 -11.07
CA GLN A 5 14.41 -12.91 -9.64
C GLN A 5 15.84 -12.39 -9.49
N LYS A 6 16.00 -11.23 -8.85
CA LYS A 6 17.32 -10.63 -8.63
C LYS A 6 18.21 -11.60 -7.84
N PRO A 7 19.42 -11.95 -8.32
CA PRO A 7 20.31 -12.90 -7.64
C PRO A 7 20.65 -12.49 -6.20
N MET A 8 20.84 -11.18 -5.97
CA MET A 8 21.18 -10.61 -4.66
C MET A 8 19.99 -10.40 -3.72
N ASN A 9 18.77 -10.79 -4.12
CA ASN A 9 17.61 -10.59 -3.27
C ASN A 9 17.65 -11.58 -2.09
N SER A 10 17.66 -11.06 -0.87
CA SER A 10 17.63 -11.86 0.37
C SER A 10 16.23 -12.37 0.73
N TYR A 11 15.19 -11.98 -0.03
CA TYR A 11 13.80 -12.37 0.17
C TYR A 11 13.35 -12.20 1.63
N GLN A 12 13.37 -10.94 2.09
CA GLN A 12 12.93 -10.52 3.43
C GLN A 12 11.41 -10.61 3.59
N TYR A 13 10.86 -11.81 3.46
CA TYR A 13 9.45 -12.07 3.71
C TYR A 13 9.15 -11.93 5.21
N ILE A 14 7.91 -11.53 5.49
CA ILE A 14 7.37 -11.40 6.85
C ILE A 14 7.53 -12.75 7.57
N PRO A 15 8.20 -12.84 8.73
CA PRO A 15 8.26 -14.10 9.49
C PRO A 15 6.89 -14.54 10.04
N TRP A 16 6.68 -15.85 10.22
CA TRP A 16 5.39 -16.33 10.77
C TRP A 16 5.11 -15.80 12.18
N LEU A 17 6.13 -15.71 13.02
CA LEU A 17 6.03 -15.22 14.41
C LEU A 17 6.03 -13.70 14.52
N SER A 18 6.01 -12.95 13.41
CA SER A 18 5.91 -11.49 13.48
C SER A 18 4.54 -11.06 14.03
N PHE A 19 4.49 -9.87 14.63
CA PHE A 19 3.27 -9.26 15.19
C PHE A 19 2.27 -8.76 14.13
N HIS A 20 2.39 -9.24 12.88
CA HIS A 20 1.48 -8.85 11.81
C HIS A 20 0.22 -9.72 11.88
N PRO A 21 -0.97 -9.12 11.68
CA PRO A 21 -2.21 -9.87 11.62
C PRO A 21 -2.19 -10.97 10.56
N VAL A 22 -2.92 -12.07 10.81
CA VAL A 22 -2.97 -13.21 9.88
C VAL A 22 -3.48 -12.81 8.49
N TRP A 23 -4.46 -11.89 8.42
CA TRP A 23 -4.99 -11.40 7.16
C TRP A 23 -3.96 -10.61 6.35
N VAL A 24 -3.05 -9.88 6.99
CA VAL A 24 -1.93 -9.19 6.31
C VAL A 24 -0.98 -10.22 5.69
N LYS A 25 -0.64 -11.27 6.44
CA LYS A 25 0.20 -12.37 5.94
C LYS A 25 -0.46 -13.10 4.77
N ALA A 26 -1.78 -13.33 4.85
CA ALA A 26 -2.56 -13.95 3.77
C ALA A 26 -2.57 -13.09 2.50
N SER A 27 -2.90 -11.80 2.62
CA SER A 27 -2.93 -10.87 1.50
C SER A 27 -1.57 -10.73 0.82
N PHE A 28 -0.49 -10.71 1.62
CA PHE A 28 0.89 -10.73 1.10
C PHE A 28 1.17 -11.97 0.25
N VAL A 29 0.88 -13.17 0.78
CA VAL A 29 1.10 -14.43 0.05
C VAL A 29 0.27 -14.46 -1.23
N HIS A 30 -1.00 -14.07 -1.15
CA HIS A 30 -1.91 -14.03 -2.29
C HIS A 30 -1.42 -13.07 -3.38
N GLY A 31 -1.02 -11.86 -2.99
CA GLY A 31 -0.50 -10.84 -3.93
C GLY A 31 0.74 -11.32 -4.68
N VAL A 32 1.68 -11.99 -4.00
CA VAL A 32 2.87 -12.54 -4.65
C VAL A 32 2.51 -13.68 -5.61
N LEU A 33 1.59 -14.57 -5.23
CA LEU A 33 1.14 -15.65 -6.11
C LEU A 33 0.45 -15.12 -7.37
N LEU A 34 -0.43 -14.12 -7.24
CA LEU A 34 -1.05 -13.46 -8.39
C LEU A 34 -0.03 -12.75 -9.28
N ALA A 35 1.00 -12.14 -8.69
CA ALA A 35 2.08 -11.55 -9.47
C ALA A 35 2.81 -12.62 -10.31
N TYR A 36 3.03 -13.82 -9.77
CA TYR A 36 3.58 -14.94 -10.55
C TYR A 36 2.64 -15.39 -11.67
N VAL A 37 1.34 -15.52 -11.40
CA VAL A 37 0.34 -15.84 -12.44
C VAL A 37 0.41 -14.84 -13.60
N ARG A 38 0.46 -13.54 -13.27
CA ARG A 38 0.53 -12.44 -14.26
C ARG A 38 1.83 -12.48 -15.07
N SER A 39 2.97 -12.68 -14.42
CA SER A 39 4.29 -12.61 -15.07
C SER A 39 4.68 -13.89 -15.81
N SER A 40 4.14 -15.05 -15.44
CA SER A 40 4.47 -16.33 -16.05
C SER A 40 3.56 -16.66 -17.22
N SER A 41 4.09 -16.69 -18.46
CA SER A 41 3.30 -17.08 -19.64
C SER A 41 3.04 -18.58 -19.77
N ARG A 42 3.86 -19.42 -19.13
CA ARG A 42 3.68 -20.88 -19.11
C ARG A 42 3.33 -21.33 -17.70
N TYR A 43 2.54 -22.39 -17.60
CA TYR A 43 2.16 -23.00 -16.32
C TYR A 43 3.37 -23.55 -15.57
N ASP A 44 4.32 -24.18 -16.27
CA ASP A 44 5.54 -24.73 -15.67
C ASP A 44 6.40 -23.65 -14.98
N ASP A 45 6.54 -22.48 -15.63
CA ASP A 45 7.28 -21.33 -15.09
C ASP A 45 6.62 -20.82 -13.80
N PHE A 46 5.28 -20.79 -13.77
CA PHE A 46 4.50 -20.43 -12.60
C PHE A 46 4.71 -21.45 -11.47
N LEU A 47 4.62 -22.76 -11.76
CA LEU A 47 4.84 -23.82 -10.79
C LEU A 47 6.23 -23.75 -10.17
N GLY A 48 7.27 -23.52 -10.98
CA GLY A 48 8.63 -23.33 -10.50
C GLY A 48 8.75 -22.17 -9.51
N SER A 49 8.16 -21.01 -9.85
CA SER A 49 8.15 -19.83 -8.97
C SER A 49 7.34 -20.04 -7.70
N ARG A 50 6.15 -20.65 -7.81
CA ARG A 50 5.26 -21.02 -6.71
C ARG A 50 5.97 -21.94 -5.72
N LEU A 51 6.66 -22.97 -6.20
CA LEU A 51 7.37 -23.92 -5.36
C LEU A 51 8.56 -23.28 -4.64
N LYS A 52 9.39 -22.49 -5.34
CA LYS A 52 10.48 -21.72 -4.73
C LYS A 52 9.95 -20.80 -3.61
N PHE A 53 8.83 -20.13 -3.84
CA PHE A 53 8.21 -19.25 -2.85
C PHE A 53 7.69 -20.02 -1.63
N TYR A 54 7.05 -21.17 -1.83
CA TYR A 54 6.61 -22.05 -0.74
C TYR A 54 7.77 -22.42 0.19
N TYR A 55 8.89 -22.88 -0.36
CA TYR A 55 10.06 -23.25 0.44
C TYR A 55 10.67 -22.07 1.20
N ARG A 56 10.72 -20.88 0.59
CA ARG A 56 11.17 -19.66 1.28
C ARG A 56 10.27 -19.29 2.46
N LEU A 57 8.94 -19.44 2.31
CA LEU A 57 8.00 -19.22 3.42
C LEU A 57 8.14 -20.29 4.50
N ARG A 58 8.36 -21.55 4.12
CA ARG A 58 8.66 -22.63 5.08
C ARG A 58 9.91 -22.31 5.89
N ALA A 59 10.97 -21.81 5.25
CA ALA A 59 12.18 -21.35 5.94
C ALA A 59 11.94 -20.16 6.89
N ARG A 60 10.89 -19.35 6.64
CA ARG A 60 10.43 -18.26 7.51
C ARG A 60 9.48 -18.71 8.63
N GLY A 61 9.29 -20.03 8.79
CA GLY A 61 8.51 -20.62 9.89
C GLY A 61 7.00 -20.74 9.63
N TYR A 62 6.53 -20.54 8.40
CA TYR A 62 5.10 -20.66 8.11
C TYR A 62 4.60 -22.10 8.23
N PRO A 63 3.47 -22.36 8.92
CA PRO A 63 2.89 -23.70 9.03
C PRO A 63 2.47 -24.27 7.67
N PRO A 64 2.75 -25.55 7.39
CA PRO A 64 2.50 -26.13 6.07
C PRO A 64 1.00 -26.22 5.77
N ARG A 65 0.17 -26.57 6.77
CA ARG A 65 -1.30 -26.60 6.63
C ARG A 65 -1.86 -25.24 6.25
N TRP A 66 -1.35 -24.17 6.86
CA TRP A 66 -1.78 -22.80 6.56
C TRP A 66 -1.36 -22.40 5.15
N LEU A 67 -0.11 -22.68 4.76
CA LEU A 67 0.37 -22.40 3.41
C LEU A 67 -0.42 -23.15 2.35
N ASN A 68 -0.69 -24.44 2.54
CA ASN A 68 -1.47 -25.22 1.59
C ASN A 68 -2.85 -24.60 1.34
N LYS A 69 -3.52 -24.15 2.41
CA LYS A 69 -4.78 -23.42 2.30
C LYS A 69 -4.63 -22.14 1.47
N GLN A 70 -3.61 -21.32 1.73
CA GLN A 70 -3.42 -20.06 1.00
C GLN A 70 -3.04 -20.28 -0.47
N PHE A 71 -2.17 -21.26 -0.74
CA PHE A 71 -1.70 -21.57 -2.09
C PHE A 71 -2.82 -22.17 -2.93
N PHE A 72 -3.75 -22.92 -2.33
CA PHE A 72 -4.91 -23.48 -3.04
C PHE A 72 -5.90 -22.40 -3.51
N LEU A 73 -5.90 -21.22 -2.89
CA LEU A 73 -6.79 -20.13 -3.30
C LEU A 73 -6.42 -19.54 -4.66
N VAL A 74 -5.17 -19.67 -5.08
CA VAL A 74 -4.68 -19.12 -6.36
C VAL A 74 -4.43 -20.24 -7.34
N ASP A 75 -5.10 -20.18 -8.48
CA ASP A 75 -4.95 -21.11 -9.60
C ASP A 75 -4.56 -20.37 -10.89
N TRP A 76 -3.60 -20.94 -11.62
CA TRP A 76 -3.08 -20.28 -12.83
C TRP A 76 -4.11 -20.25 -13.96
N HIS A 77 -4.84 -21.35 -14.18
CA HIS A 77 -5.79 -21.43 -15.29
C HIS A 77 -6.99 -20.50 -15.06
N ARG A 78 -7.49 -20.45 -13.82
CA ARG A 78 -8.62 -19.61 -13.45
C ARG A 78 -8.25 -18.13 -13.35
N ASP A 79 -7.13 -17.80 -12.70
CA ASP A 79 -6.85 -16.41 -12.29
C ASP A 79 -6.01 -15.64 -13.33
N ARG A 80 -5.51 -16.30 -14.38
CA ARG A 80 -4.70 -15.62 -15.41
C ARG A 80 -5.49 -14.57 -16.20
N ALA A 81 -6.68 -14.92 -16.67
CA ALA A 81 -7.48 -13.99 -17.45
C ALA A 81 -7.83 -12.73 -16.65
N SER A 82 -8.20 -12.90 -15.37
CA SER A 82 -8.57 -11.78 -14.50
C SER A 82 -7.39 -10.90 -14.08
N THR A 83 -6.19 -11.47 -13.93
CA THR A 83 -4.99 -10.71 -13.53
C THR A 83 -4.34 -9.90 -14.66
N LEU A 84 -4.61 -10.26 -15.92
CA LEU A 84 -4.12 -9.55 -17.10
C LEU A 84 -4.98 -8.36 -17.48
N VAL A 85 -6.27 -8.37 -17.11
CA VAL A 85 -7.16 -7.24 -17.33
C VAL A 85 -6.81 -6.13 -16.36
N ASP A 86 -6.57 -4.93 -16.90
CA ASP A 86 -6.38 -3.76 -16.07
C ASP A 86 -7.69 -3.45 -15.34
N ARG A 87 -7.58 -3.22 -14.03
CA ARG A 87 -8.72 -2.81 -13.23
C ARG A 87 -9.25 -1.49 -13.79
N ILE A 88 -10.52 -1.48 -14.19
CA ILE A 88 -11.22 -0.27 -14.60
C ILE A 88 -11.09 0.72 -13.44
N LYS A 89 -10.32 1.79 -13.66
CA LYS A 89 -10.25 2.88 -12.72
C LYS A 89 -11.61 3.57 -12.76
N ALA A 90 -12.18 3.84 -11.58
CA ALA A 90 -13.34 4.73 -11.52
C ALA A 90 -12.99 6.02 -12.26
N ALA A 91 -13.94 6.55 -13.02
CA ALA A 91 -13.77 7.84 -13.65
C ALA A 91 -13.30 8.84 -12.58
N PRO A 92 -12.25 9.63 -12.84
CA PRO A 92 -11.87 10.67 -11.91
C PRO A 92 -13.12 11.51 -11.65
N LEU A 93 -13.43 11.76 -10.37
CA LEU A 93 -14.45 12.74 -10.02
C LEU A 93 -14.07 14.05 -10.72
N ASP A 94 -15.02 14.68 -11.43
CA ASP A 94 -14.80 15.97 -12.11
C ASP A 94 -14.14 17.00 -11.19
N ARG A 95 -14.43 16.89 -9.88
CA ARG A 95 -13.73 17.59 -8.81
C ARG A 95 -13.41 16.62 -7.68
N GLY A 96 -12.13 16.30 -7.50
CA GLY A 96 -11.66 15.51 -6.36
C GLY A 96 -11.96 16.17 -5.00
N PRO A 97 -11.82 15.44 -3.89
CA PRO A 97 -12.00 16.01 -2.55
C PRO A 97 -11.06 17.20 -2.33
N LEU A 98 -11.52 18.18 -1.56
CA LEU A 98 -10.64 19.25 -1.09
C LEU A 98 -9.61 18.66 -0.12
N ILE A 99 -8.32 18.81 -0.44
CA ILE A 99 -7.23 18.26 0.36
C ILE A 99 -6.61 19.35 1.23
N TYR A 100 -6.75 19.23 2.55
CA TYR A 100 -6.11 20.10 3.53
C TYR A 100 -4.83 19.44 4.06
N LYS A 101 -3.69 19.76 3.47
CA LYS A 101 -2.39 19.25 3.95
C LYS A 101 -2.00 19.95 5.24
N VAL A 102 -1.91 19.20 6.33
CA VAL A 102 -1.51 19.72 7.65
C VAL A 102 -0.24 19.00 8.12
N GLU A 103 0.62 19.68 8.87
CA GLU A 103 1.78 19.03 9.50
C GLU A 103 1.33 18.21 10.71
N TYR A 104 1.92 17.03 10.90
CA TYR A 104 1.65 16.22 12.08
C TYR A 104 2.15 16.96 13.33
N ASN A 105 1.24 17.11 14.29
CA ASN A 105 1.43 17.69 15.61
C ASN A 105 0.72 16.74 16.60
N PRO A 106 1.36 16.33 17.71
CA PRO A 106 0.73 15.48 18.73
C PRO A 106 -0.60 16.01 19.27
N VAL A 107 -0.83 17.33 19.20
CA VAL A 107 -2.14 17.93 19.54
C VAL A 107 -3.28 17.29 18.74
N TRP A 108 -3.04 16.86 17.50
CA TRP A 108 -4.07 16.26 16.67
C TRP A 108 -4.61 14.93 17.18
N ASP A 109 -3.88 14.22 18.04
CA ASP A 109 -4.34 12.97 18.66
C ASP A 109 -5.45 13.22 19.70
N TYR A 110 -5.57 14.47 20.17
CA TYR A 110 -6.59 14.92 21.13
C TYR A 110 -7.74 15.70 20.47
N VAL A 111 -7.66 15.98 19.17
CA VAL A 111 -8.68 16.75 18.44
C VAL A 111 -9.60 15.81 17.67
N ASP A 112 -10.87 15.77 18.07
CA ASP A 112 -11.93 15.07 17.32
C ASP A 112 -12.26 15.84 16.03
N MET A 113 -11.56 15.51 14.95
CA MET A 113 -11.78 16.13 13.66
C MET A 113 -13.17 15.90 13.05
N PRO A 114 -13.78 14.71 13.14
CA PRO A 114 -15.19 14.55 12.77
C PRO A 114 -16.10 15.57 13.43
N LEU A 115 -15.92 15.82 14.74
CA LEU A 115 -16.69 16.84 15.47
C LEU A 115 -16.37 18.25 14.97
N VAL A 116 -15.08 18.58 14.80
CA VAL A 116 -14.66 19.88 14.26
C VAL A 116 -15.30 20.12 12.90
N TRP A 117 -15.22 19.17 11.97
CA TRP A 117 -15.84 19.29 10.65
C TRP A 117 -17.35 19.44 10.72
N LYS A 118 -18.02 18.65 11.57
CA LYS A 118 -19.47 18.79 11.78
C LYS A 118 -19.85 20.19 12.26
N GLN A 119 -19.06 20.77 13.18
CA GLN A 119 -19.32 22.12 13.71
C GLN A 119 -18.94 23.21 12.72
N THR A 120 -17.79 23.09 12.04
CA THR A 120 -17.33 24.05 11.04
C THR A 120 -18.32 24.10 9.88
N PHE A 121 -18.62 22.96 9.25
CA PHE A 121 -19.54 22.91 8.11
C PHE A 121 -21.01 23.05 8.50
N GLY A 122 -21.37 22.72 9.74
CA GLY A 122 -22.73 22.95 10.26
C GLY A 122 -23.04 24.42 10.56
N ARG A 123 -22.01 25.27 10.72
CA ARG A 123 -22.14 26.72 10.93
C ARG A 123 -22.01 27.55 9.66
N VAL A 124 -21.46 26.98 8.59
CA VAL A 124 -21.51 27.62 7.26
C VAL A 124 -22.98 27.64 6.85
N ALA A 125 -23.48 28.80 6.42
CA ALA A 125 -24.84 28.90 5.90
C ALA A 125 -25.01 27.83 4.81
N LYS A 126 -26.16 27.16 4.78
CA LYS A 126 -26.43 26.11 3.77
C LYS A 126 -26.25 26.62 2.34
N ASP A 127 -26.39 27.93 2.13
CA ASP A 127 -26.22 28.60 0.84
C ASP A 127 -24.76 28.90 0.50
N ASP A 128 -23.86 28.99 1.50
CA ASP A 128 -22.42 29.26 1.32
C ASP A 128 -21.58 27.97 1.21
N LEU A 129 -22.11 26.84 1.68
CA LEU A 129 -21.41 25.56 1.58
C LEU A 129 -21.20 25.11 0.12
N PRO A 130 -22.19 25.24 -0.79
CA PRO A 130 -22.03 24.96 -2.21
C PRO A 130 -21.10 25.96 -2.91
N SER A 131 -20.99 27.21 -2.44
CA SER A 131 -20.06 28.19 -3.03
C SER A 131 -18.59 27.89 -2.64
N LEU A 132 -18.36 27.39 -1.42
CA LEU A 132 -17.03 27.01 -0.91
C LEU A 132 -16.55 25.63 -1.38
N LEU A 133 -17.41 24.61 -1.30
CA LEU A 133 -17.07 23.22 -1.59
C LEU A 133 -17.60 22.73 -2.95
N GLY A 134 -18.64 23.36 -3.50
CA GLY A 134 -19.38 22.83 -4.65
C GLY A 134 -19.92 21.43 -4.35
N ASP A 135 -19.99 20.59 -5.38
CA ASP A 135 -20.38 19.18 -5.27
C ASP A 135 -19.25 18.26 -4.79
N ARG A 136 -18.19 18.81 -4.17
CA ARG A 136 -17.04 18.00 -3.74
C ARG A 136 -17.42 17.10 -2.56
N PRO A 137 -16.88 15.87 -2.50
CA PRO A 137 -17.00 15.04 -1.31
C PRO A 137 -16.32 15.70 -0.10
N SER A 138 -16.64 15.19 1.10
CA SER A 138 -16.09 15.71 2.35
C SER A 138 -14.56 15.88 2.29
N PRO A 139 -14.01 16.99 2.83
CA PRO A 139 -12.59 17.25 2.73
C PRO A 139 -11.74 16.16 3.38
N VAL A 140 -10.56 15.93 2.79
CA VAL A 140 -9.58 14.95 3.29
C VAL A 140 -8.40 15.70 3.88
N ARG A 141 -8.00 15.31 5.10
CA ARG A 141 -6.84 15.88 5.79
C ARG A 141 -5.70 14.87 5.87
N PRO A 142 -4.76 14.86 4.91
CA PRO A 142 -3.53 14.10 5.04
C PRO A 142 -2.53 14.83 5.96
N PHE A 143 -1.73 14.04 6.68
CA PHE A 143 -0.62 14.56 7.46
C PHE A 143 0.69 14.54 6.67
N ARG A 144 1.44 15.62 6.78
CA ARG A 144 2.84 15.70 6.36
C ARG A 144 3.75 15.53 7.57
N LYS A 145 4.89 14.86 7.39
CA LYS A 145 5.97 14.81 8.38
C LYS A 145 6.42 16.24 8.73
N PRO A 146 6.54 16.61 10.02
CA PRO A 146 7.06 17.92 10.40
C PRO A 146 8.51 18.08 9.95
N ARG A 147 8.94 19.33 9.72
CA ARG A 147 10.36 19.62 9.45
C ARG A 147 11.16 19.43 10.73
N SER A 148 12.01 18.41 10.78
CA SER A 148 12.95 18.23 11.89
C SER A 148 14.28 18.95 11.58
N LEU A 149 14.94 19.48 12.62
CA LEU A 149 16.27 20.07 12.49
C LEU A 149 17.27 19.05 11.90
N GLY A 150 17.16 17.79 12.30
CA GLY A 150 17.98 16.71 11.75
C GLY A 150 17.80 16.50 10.25
N ASP A 151 16.57 16.52 9.74
CA ASP A 151 16.32 16.43 8.28
C ASP A 151 16.92 17.64 7.54
N LEU A 152 16.87 18.84 8.13
CA LEU A 152 17.48 20.05 7.57
C LEU A 152 19.00 19.96 7.54
N LEU A 153 19.63 19.57 8.66
CA LEU A 153 21.08 19.40 8.75
C LEU A 153 21.58 18.31 7.80
N ASN A 154 20.88 17.18 7.70
CA ASN A 154 21.20 16.13 6.74
C ASN A 154 21.09 16.62 5.30
N GLY A 155 20.07 17.43 4.99
CA GLY A 155 19.92 18.06 3.69
C GLY A 155 21.06 19.05 3.36
N LEU A 156 21.47 19.86 4.34
CA LEU A 156 22.59 20.79 4.21
C LEU A 156 23.93 20.05 4.05
N ASN A 157 24.18 19.03 4.87
CA ASN A 157 25.38 18.20 4.78
C ASN A 157 25.47 17.52 3.41
N LYS A 158 24.36 16.99 2.89
CA LYS A 158 24.31 16.41 1.54
C LYS A 158 24.69 17.43 0.46
N ARG A 159 24.18 18.66 0.56
CA ARG A 159 24.49 19.74 -0.40
C ARG A 159 25.94 20.19 -0.31
N ALA A 160 26.46 20.33 0.91
CA ALA A 160 27.87 20.64 1.13
C ALA A 160 28.74 19.56 0.47
N LEU A 161 28.52 18.28 0.80
CA LEU A 161 29.29 17.17 0.22
C LEU A 161 29.19 17.08 -1.31
N SER A 162 28.03 17.38 -1.90
CA SER A 162 27.87 17.39 -3.36
C SER A 162 28.51 18.59 -4.07
N GLY A 163 28.75 19.69 -3.37
CA GLY A 163 29.45 20.87 -3.91
C GLY A 163 30.98 20.79 -3.80
N TYR A 164 31.50 19.74 -3.15
CA TYR A 164 32.93 19.43 -3.06
C TYR A 164 33.39 18.37 -4.09
N GLN A 165 32.49 17.91 -4.99
CA GLN A 165 32.80 17.06 -6.14
C GLN A 165 32.78 17.90 -7.42
#